data_AF-M1EF39-F1
#
_entry.id   AF-M1EF39-F1
#
_cell.length_a   1.000
_cell.length_b   1.000
_cell.length_c   1.000
_cell.angle_alpha   90.00
_cell.angle_beta   90.00
_cell.angle_gamma   90.00
#
_symmetry.space_group_name_H-M   'P 1'
#
loop_
_entity.id
_entity.type
_entity.pdbx_description
1 polymer ?
#
loop_
_entity_poly.entity_id
_entity_poly.type
_entity_poly.pdbx_seq_one_letter_code
_entity_poly.pdbx_strand_id
1 'polypeptide(L)'
;NLQPGHGSSARKDSLPQVLLPEEEKLIIEETRSNGQTIIEEKSLVDTVYALKDEVKELKQENKRMKQCLEEELKSRRDLEKLVRRLLKQTDECIRAESSSKTSVL
;
A
#
# COMPACT_ATOMS: atom_id res chain seq x y z
N ASN A 1 25.38 -20.25 51.88
CA ASN A 1 26.03 -19.42 50.85
C ASN A 1 24.92 -18.87 49.96
N LEU A 2 24.63 -17.56 50.13
CA LEU A 2 23.70 -16.67 49.39
C LEU A 2 22.20 -17.04 49.29
N GLN A 3 21.39 -16.43 50.17
CA GLN A 3 20.00 -16.02 49.86
C GLN A 3 20.02 -14.87 48.83
N PRO A 4 18.98 -14.73 47.99
CA PRO A 4 18.55 -13.43 47.49
C PRO A 4 17.43 -12.88 48.38
N GLY A 5 17.69 -11.70 48.96
CA GLY A 5 16.78 -10.97 49.81
C GLY A 5 15.68 -10.23 49.04
N HIS A 6 14.55 -10.12 49.72
CA HIS A 6 13.38 -9.26 49.56
C HIS A 6 13.51 -8.02 48.66
N GLY A 7 12.72 -7.98 47.59
CA GLY A 7 12.15 -6.76 47.02
C GLY A 7 10.70 -6.63 47.47
N SER A 8 10.50 -5.96 48.61
CA SER A 8 9.20 -5.62 49.18
C SER A 8 8.45 -4.64 48.26
N SER A 9 7.32 -5.06 47.68
CA SER A 9 6.20 -4.15 47.38
C SER A 9 4.86 -4.90 47.20
N ALA A 10 4.51 -5.77 48.14
CA ALA A 10 3.19 -6.42 48.19
C ALA A 10 2.13 -5.56 48.93
N ARG A 11 2.15 -4.23 48.78
CA ARG A 11 1.16 -3.31 49.37
C ARG A 11 0.88 -2.06 48.52
N LYS A 12 0.49 -2.24 47.26
CA LYS A 12 -0.19 -1.20 46.46
C LYS A 12 -1.44 -1.70 45.72
N ASP A 13 -1.89 -2.94 45.99
CA ASP A 13 -2.98 -3.62 45.26
C ASP A 13 -4.41 -3.21 45.67
N SER A 14 -4.61 -2.00 46.21
CA SER A 14 -5.96 -1.52 46.59
C SER A 14 -6.28 -0.11 46.14
N LEU A 15 -5.41 0.52 45.34
CA LEU A 15 -5.74 1.77 44.64
C LEU A 15 -6.25 1.40 43.25
N PRO A 16 -7.37 1.98 42.77
CA PRO A 16 -7.78 1.84 41.38
C PRO A 16 -6.60 2.19 40.49
N GLN A 17 -6.15 1.25 39.66
CA GLN A 17 -5.08 1.52 38.69
C GLN A 17 -5.60 2.59 37.72
N VAL A 18 -5.06 3.79 37.80
CA VAL A 18 -5.36 4.89 36.88
C VAL A 18 -4.39 4.79 35.72
N LEU A 19 -4.88 4.44 34.53
CA LEU A 19 -4.09 4.45 33.31
C LEU A 19 -3.95 5.90 32.83
N LEU A 20 -2.72 6.37 32.69
CA LEU A 20 -2.40 7.68 32.14
C LEU A 20 -1.95 7.49 30.69
N PRO A 21 -2.68 8.04 29.69
CA PRO A 21 -2.36 7.85 28.28
C PRO A 21 -0.93 8.22 27.89
N GLU A 22 -0.32 9.18 28.60
CA GLU A 22 1.05 9.65 28.36
C GLU A 22 2.12 8.67 28.87
N GLU A 23 1.76 7.74 29.75
CA GLU A 23 2.67 6.76 30.35
C GLU A 23 2.55 5.37 29.72
N GLU A 24 1.65 5.20 28.73
CA GLU A 24 1.42 3.90 28.09
C GLU A 24 2.52 3.53 27.07
N LYS A 25 3.05 2.33 27.23
CA LYS A 25 3.98 1.69 26.30
C LYS A 25 3.35 0.43 25.71
N LEU A 26 3.48 0.26 24.40
CA LEU A 26 3.12 -0.97 23.69
C LEU A 26 4.23 -1.99 23.82
N ILE A 27 3.90 -3.21 24.27
CA ILE A 27 4.78 -4.37 24.23
C ILE A 27 4.59 -5.04 22.87
N ILE A 28 5.62 -5.00 22.03
CA ILE A 28 5.64 -5.70 20.75
C ILE A 28 6.40 -7.00 20.94
N GLU A 29 5.72 -8.12 20.71
CA GLU A 29 6.30 -9.46 20.74
C GLU A 29 6.37 -10.01 19.31
N GLU A 30 7.57 -10.09 18.76
CA GLU A 30 7.80 -10.68 17.44
C GLU A 30 8.56 -12.00 17.59
N THR A 31 7.99 -13.09 17.07
CA THR A 31 8.68 -14.38 17.01
C THR A 31 9.34 -14.54 15.65
N ARG A 32 10.67 -14.54 15.62
CA ARG A 32 11.46 -14.75 14.41
C ARG A 32 11.37 -16.20 13.94
N SER A 33 11.66 -16.43 12.67
CA SER A 33 11.64 -17.77 12.05
C SER A 33 12.63 -18.77 12.67
N ASN A 34 13.65 -18.29 13.38
CA ASN A 34 14.58 -19.10 14.18
C ASN A 34 14.02 -19.47 15.57
N GLY A 35 12.76 -19.15 15.88
CA GLY A 35 12.11 -19.39 17.16
C GLY A 35 12.47 -18.40 18.27
N GLN A 36 13.27 -17.38 17.99
CA GLN A 36 13.60 -16.33 18.95
C GLN A 36 12.46 -15.32 19.06
N THR A 37 11.96 -15.12 20.28
CA THR A 37 11.00 -14.05 20.59
C THR A 37 11.76 -12.78 20.99
N ILE A 38 11.44 -11.66 20.33
CA ILE A 38 11.94 -10.32 20.66
C ILE A 38 10.79 -9.54 21.28
N ILE A 39 11.05 -8.97 22.46
CA ILE A 39 10.10 -8.15 23.19
C ILE A 39 10.65 -6.72 23.24
N GLU A 40 9.93 -5.78 22.63
CA GLU A 40 10.28 -4.36 22.60
C GLU A 40 9.17 -3.51 23.21
N GLU A 41 9.54 -2.50 23.99
CA GLU A 41 8.62 -1.45 24.44
C GLU A 41 8.73 -0.24 23.51
N LYS A 42 7.62 0.15 22.89
CA LYS A 42 7.52 1.42 22.14
C LYS A 42 6.51 2.34 22.79
N SER A 43 6.76 3.64 22.73
CA SER A 43 5.75 4.63 23.09
C SER A 43 4.51 4.44 22.21
N LEU A 44 3.35 4.32 22.84
CA LEU A 44 2.08 4.23 22.13
C LEU A 44 1.87 5.48 21.25
N VAL A 45 2.21 6.64 21.80
CA VAL A 45 2.07 7.94 21.13
C VAL A 45 2.89 7.98 19.84
N ASP A 46 4.17 7.61 19.89
CA ASP A 46 5.05 7.62 18.71
C ASP A 46 4.54 6.65 17.63
N THR A 47 4.07 5.48 18.05
CA THR A 47 3.51 4.46 17.15
C THR A 47 2.24 4.98 16.46
N VAL A 48 1.34 5.65 17.19
CA VAL A 48 0.13 6.25 16.63
C VAL A 48 0.47 7.35 15.63
N TYR A 49 1.46 8.19 15.92
CA TYR A 49 1.90 9.23 14.98
C TYR A 49 2.54 8.65 13.72
N ALA A 50 3.41 7.64 13.84
CA ALA A 50 3.98 6.95 12.69
C ALA A 50 2.90 6.33 11.80
N LEU A 51 1.95 5.59 12.39
CA LEU A 51 0.81 5.01 11.67
C LEU A 51 -0.06 6.07 11.00
N LYS A 52 -0.31 7.20 11.67
CA LYS A 52 -1.08 8.31 11.09
C LYS A 52 -0.42 8.84 9.81
N ASP A 53 0.90 8.99 9.83
CA ASP A 53 1.64 9.54 8.70
C ASP A 53 1.75 8.51 7.56
N GLU A 54 2.00 7.23 7.86
CA GLU A 54 1.95 6.13 6.88
C GLU A 54 0.58 6.04 6.19
N VAL A 55 -0.52 6.13 6.95
CA VAL A 55 -1.87 6.14 6.38
C VAL A 55 -2.09 7.35 5.48
N LYS A 56 -1.56 8.51 5.86
CA LYS A 56 -1.67 9.74 5.05
C LYS A 56 -0.90 9.59 3.73
N GLU A 57 0.30 9.04 3.76
CA GLU A 57 1.11 8.77 2.58
C GLU A 57 0.45 7.73 1.67
N LEU A 58 -0.03 6.61 2.23
CA LEU A 58 -0.75 5.57 1.49
C LEU A 58 -1.99 6.15 0.80
N LYS A 59 -2.76 7.01 1.47
CA LYS A 59 -3.92 7.67 0.84
C LYS A 59 -3.51 8.58 -0.32
N GLN A 60 -2.40 9.29 -0.18
CA GLN A 60 -1.88 10.15 -1.25
C GLN A 60 -1.40 9.32 -2.44
N GLU A 61 -0.68 8.23 -2.18
CA GLU A 61 -0.16 7.36 -3.23
C GLU A 61 -1.27 6.62 -3.96
N ASN A 62 -2.29 6.15 -3.24
CA ASN A 62 -3.47 5.54 -3.85
C ASN A 62 -4.21 6.53 -4.77
N LYS A 63 -4.25 7.82 -4.42
CA LYS A 63 -4.81 8.87 -5.28
C LYS A 63 -3.98 9.06 -6.56
N ARG A 64 -2.64 9.09 -6.45
CA ARG A 64 -1.75 9.19 -7.63
C ARG A 64 -1.93 7.97 -8.53
N MET A 65 -1.92 6.78 -7.96
CA MET A 65 -2.06 5.52 -8.69
C MET A 65 -3.39 5.45 -9.47
N LYS A 66 -4.50 5.89 -8.86
CA LYS A 66 -5.80 5.99 -9.56
C LYS A 66 -5.73 6.93 -10.75
N GLN A 67 -5.11 8.10 -10.59
CA GLN A 67 -4.97 9.06 -11.68
C GLN A 67 -4.13 8.48 -12.84
N CYS A 68 -2.99 7.86 -12.54
CA CYS A 68 -2.17 7.20 -13.56
C CYS A 68 -2.94 6.09 -14.30
N LEU A 69 -3.74 5.29 -13.59
CA LEU A 69 -4.56 4.25 -14.19
C LEU A 69 -5.63 4.83 -15.15
N GLU A 70 -6.28 5.92 -14.76
CA GLU A 70 -7.28 6.59 -15.61
C GLU A 70 -6.67 7.14 -16.90
N GLU A 71 -5.48 7.74 -16.80
CA GLU A 71 -4.70 8.24 -17.93
C GLU A 71 -4.29 7.10 -18.87
N GLU A 72 -3.75 6.00 -18.33
CA GLU A 72 -3.40 4.80 -19.11
C GLU A 72 -4.62 4.21 -19.83
N LEU A 73 -5.76 4.09 -19.15
CA LEU A 73 -6.99 3.60 -19.77
C LEU A 73 -7.48 4.53 -20.88
N LYS A 74 -7.31 5.85 -20.74
CA LYS A 74 -7.63 6.82 -21.79
C LYS A 74 -6.71 6.64 -22.99
N SER A 75 -5.39 6.61 -22.77
CA SER A 75 -4.39 6.37 -23.80
C SER A 75 -4.64 5.06 -24.55
N ARG A 76 -4.98 3.99 -23.82
CA ARG A 76 -5.33 2.70 -24.42
C ARG A 76 -6.54 2.79 -25.36
N ARG A 77 -7.62 3.44 -24.92
CA ARG A 77 -8.83 3.63 -25.75
C ARG A 77 -8.53 4.44 -27.01
N ASP A 78 -7.70 5.48 -26.89
CA ASP A 78 -7.36 6.33 -28.03
C ASP A 78 -6.44 5.59 -29.02
N LEU A 79 -5.54 4.75 -28.53
CA LEU A 79 -4.74 3.84 -29.35
C LEU A 79 -5.62 2.81 -30.07
N GLU A 80 -6.57 2.18 -29.37
CA GLU A 80 -7.52 1.23 -29.96
C GLU A 80 -8.33 1.89 -31.11
N LYS A 81 -8.78 3.14 -30.94
CA LYS A 81 -9.44 3.91 -32.01
C LYS A 81 -8.51 4.17 -33.19
N LEU A 82 -7.25 4.52 -32.93
CA LEU A 82 -6.27 4.76 -33.99
C LEU A 82 -6.01 3.49 -34.81
N VAL A 83 -5.77 2.36 -34.15
CA VAL A 83 -5.57 1.06 -34.80
C VAL A 83 -6.77 0.70 -35.66
N ARG A 84 -8.00 0.85 -35.16
CA ARG A 84 -9.22 0.59 -35.95
C ARG A 84 -9.32 1.48 -37.19
N ARG A 85 -8.95 2.76 -37.08
CA ARG A 85 -8.93 3.68 -38.24
C ARG A 85 -7.88 3.26 -39.27
N LEU A 86 -6.68 2.93 -38.83
CA LEU A 86 -5.60 2.49 -39.72
C LEU A 86 -5.98 1.21 -40.47
N LEU A 87 -6.54 0.21 -39.79
CA LEU A 87 -7.02 -1.02 -40.43
C LEU A 87 -8.08 -0.71 -41.50
N LYS A 88 -9.05 0.15 -41.19
CA LYS A 88 -10.07 0.56 -42.16
C LYS A 88 -9.46 1.25 -43.39
N GLN A 89 -8.49 2.15 -43.17
CA GLN A 89 -7.79 2.84 -44.26
C GLN A 89 -6.97 1.86 -45.12
N THR A 90 -6.31 0.88 -44.51
CA THR A 90 -5.59 -0.18 -45.22
C THR A 90 -6.56 -0.99 -46.09
N ASP A 91 -7.71 -1.40 -45.55
CA ASP A 91 -8.72 -2.14 -46.30
C ASP A 91 -9.29 -1.33 -47.48
N GLU A 92 -9.53 -0.04 -47.28
CA GLU A 92 -9.97 0.88 -48.34
C GLU A 92 -8.90 1.04 -49.44
N CYS A 93 -7.63 1.17 -49.06
CA CYS A 93 -6.50 1.24 -49.98
C CYS A 93 -6.39 -0.03 -50.83
N ILE A 94 -6.44 -1.21 -50.20
CA ILE A 94 -6.39 -2.51 -50.89
C ILE A 94 -7.53 -2.64 -51.90
N ARG A 95 -8.75 -2.24 -51.52
CA ARG A 95 -9.91 -2.25 -52.44
C ARG A 95 -9.71 -1.32 -53.63
N ALA A 96 -9.24 -0.08 -53.41
CA ALA A 96 -8.99 0.88 -54.49
C ALA A 96 -7.92 0.39 -55.48
N GLU A 97 -6.86 -0.25 -54.98
CA GLU A 97 -5.82 -0.87 -55.82
C GLU A 97 -6.38 -2.03 -56.65
N SER A 98 -7.21 -2.88 -56.04
CA SER A 98 -7.83 -4.02 -56.75
C SER A 98 -8.76 -3.57 -57.88
N SER A 99 -9.55 -2.53 -57.65
CA SER A 99 -10.46 -1.95 -58.66
C SER A 99 -9.70 -1.30 -59.81
N SER A 100 -8.56 -0.66 -59.50
CA SER A 100 -7.69 -0.09 -60.53
C SER A 100 -7.13 -1.17 -61.44
N LYS A 101 -6.64 -2.30 -60.89
CA LYS A 101 -6.07 -3.43 -61.67
C LYS A 101 -7.10 -4.11 -62.57
N THR A 102 -8.35 -4.23 -62.13
CA THR A 102 -9.44 -4.78 -62.96
C THR A 102 -9.91 -3.84 -64.07
N SER A 103 -9.66 -2.53 -63.97
CA SER A 103 -10.07 -1.56 -65.00
C SER A 103 -9.04 -1.41 -66.12
N VAL A 104 -7.82 -1.94 -65.96
CA VAL A 104 -6.74 -1.87 -66.97
C VAL A 104 -6.58 -3.17 -67.78
N LEU A 105 -7.41 -4.19 -67.51
CA LEU A 105 -7.50 -5.46 -68.24
C LEU A 105 -8.79 -5.48 -69.05
#